data_AF-A0A964EQX8-F1
#
_entry.id   AF-A0A964EQX8-F1
#
_cell.length_a   1.000
_cell.length_b   1.000
_cell.length_c   1.000
_cell.angle_alpha   90.00
_cell.angle_beta   90.00
_cell.angle_gamma   90.00
#
_symmetry.space_group_name_H-M   'P 1'
#
loop_
_entity.id
_entity.type
_entity.pdbx_description
1 polymer ?
#
loop_
_entity_poly.entity_id
_entity_poly.type
_entity_poly.pdbx_seq_one_letter_code
_entity_poly.pdbx_strand_id
1 'polypeptide(L)' 'MTTAAQIKSDFTKLPVGEQIELLCELWNDLAREPGAVALSDDQKRALERRYERHLQHPEEAIPWEEVRDSIRSRRRES' A
#
# COMPACT_ATOMS: atom_id res chain seq x y z
N MET A 1 -12.72 -28.18 0.64
CA MET A 1 -12.47 -26.86 1.24
C MET A 1 -11.03 -26.48 0.94
N THR A 2 -10.80 -25.43 0.16
CA THR A 2 -9.45 -24.93 -0.11
C THR A 2 -8.92 -24.24 1.14
N THR A 3 -7.73 -24.59 1.60
CA THR A 3 -7.12 -23.99 2.79
C THR A 3 -6.36 -22.72 2.41
N ALA A 4 -6.16 -21.80 3.37
CA ALA A 4 -5.33 -20.61 3.15
C ALA A 4 -3.90 -20.96 2.67
N ALA A 5 -3.37 -22.10 3.14
CA ALA A 5 -2.09 -22.63 2.69
C ALA A 5 -2.10 -23.01 1.20
N GLN A 6 -3.18 -23.60 0.71
CA GLN A 6 -3.35 -23.94 -0.70
C GLN A 6 -3.47 -22.68 -1.58
N ILE A 7 -4.25 -21.68 -1.14
CA ILE A 7 -4.38 -20.39 -1.83
C ILE A 7 -3.01 -19.71 -1.98
N LYS A 8 -2.23 -19.66 -0.89
CA LYS A 8 -0.88 -19.09 -0.92
C LYS A 8 0.03 -19.88 -1.88
N SER A 9 0.00 -21.21 -1.82
CA SER A 9 0.79 -22.07 -2.70
C SER A 9 0.50 -21.77 -4.17
N ASP A 10 -0.77 -21.70 -4.55
CA ASP A 10 -1.17 -21.45 -5.94
C ASP A 10 -0.86 -20.01 -6.37
N PHE A 11 -1.09 -19.03 -5.49
CA PHE A 11 -0.69 -17.63 -5.72
C PHE A 11 0.82 -17.50 -6.00
N THR A 12 1.67 -18.18 -5.21
CA THR A 12 3.13 -18.09 -5.39
C THR A 12 3.66 -18.75 -6.66
N LYS A 13 2.86 -19.56 -7.36
CA LYS A 13 3.23 -20.15 -8.66
C LYS A 13 3.03 -19.19 -9.83
N LEU A 14 2.26 -18.12 -9.66
CA LEU A 14 2.02 -17.13 -10.70
C LEU A 14 3.31 -16.33 -10.99
N PRO A 15 3.52 -15.85 -12.23
CA PRO A 15 4.55 -14.85 -12.51
C PRO A 15 4.39 -13.63 -11.62
N VAL A 16 5.49 -12.97 -11.27
CA VAL A 16 5.48 -11.80 -10.33
C VAL A 16 4.53 -10.69 -10.78
N GLY A 17 4.40 -10.45 -12.10
CA GLY A 17 3.45 -9.46 -12.62
C GLY A 17 2.00 -9.82 -12.30
N GLU A 18 1.60 -11.07 -12.53
CA GLU A 18 0.26 -11.57 -12.25
C GLU A 18 -0.02 -11.63 -10.73
N GLN A 19 1.00 -11.92 -9.91
CA GLN A 19 0.88 -11.82 -8.46
C GLN A 19 0.55 -10.38 -8.02
N ILE A 20 1.21 -9.39 -8.61
CA ILE A 20 0.97 -7.97 -8.29
C ILE A 20 -0.44 -7.58 -8.73
N GLU A 21 -0.83 -7.93 -9.95
CA GLU A 21 -2.17 -7.62 -10.49
C GLU A 21 -3.28 -8.20 -9.61
N LEU A 22 -3.20 -9.50 -9.28
CA LEU A 22 -4.19 -10.17 -8.45
C LEU A 22 -4.20 -9.62 -7.02
N LEU A 23 -3.03 -9.32 -6.45
CA LEU A 23 -2.94 -8.69 -5.12
C LEU A 23 -3.62 -7.31 -5.12
N CYS A 24 -3.40 -6.51 -6.16
CA CYS A 24 -4.04 -5.20 -6.31
C CYS A 24 -5.55 -5.30 -6.45
N GLU A 25 -6.06 -6.26 -7.23
CA GLU A 25 -7.50 -6.51 -7.39
C GLU A 25 -8.14 -6.91 -6.05
N LEU A 26 -7.55 -7.89 -5.35
CA LEU A 26 -8.02 -8.32 -4.04
C LEU A 26 -7.98 -7.20 -3.00
N TRP A 27 -6.95 -6.36 -3.04
CA TRP A 27 -6.86 -5.19 -2.18
C TRP A 27 -7.97 -4.18 -2.47
N ASN A 28 -8.27 -3.91 -3.75
CA ASN A 28 -9.37 -3.03 -4.14
C ASN A 28 -10.73 -3.57 -3.69
N ASP A 29 -10.94 -4.88 -3.76
CA ASP A 29 -12.17 -5.51 -3.29
C ASP A 29 -12.36 -5.32 -1.78
N LEU A 30 -11.31 -5.59 -0.98
CA LEU A 30 -11.34 -5.37 0.47
C LEU A 30 -11.56 -3.89 0.83
N ALA A 31 -11.00 -2.97 0.03
CA ALA A 31 -11.15 -1.53 0.24
C ALA A 31 -12.58 -1.03 0.01
N ARG A 32 -13.47 -1.80 -0.64
CA ARG A 32 -14.89 -1.43 -0.81
C ARG A 32 -15.67 -1.50 0.51
N GLU A 33 -15.11 -2.12 1.55
CA GLU A 33 -15.69 -2.19 2.89
C GLU A 33 -14.86 -1.37 3.90
N PRO A 34 -14.89 -0.03 3.85
CA PRO A 34 -14.04 0.83 4.68
C PRO A 34 -14.27 0.69 6.19
N GLY A 35 -15.39 0.08 6.61
CA GLY A 35 -15.71 -0.21 8.01
C GLY A 35 -15.23 -1.57 8.52
N ALA A 36 -14.70 -2.44 7.65
CA ALA A 36 -14.27 -3.79 8.03
C ALA A 36 -13.09 -3.79 9.03
N VAL A 37 -12.29 -2.72 9.02
CA VAL A 37 -11.22 -2.49 10.00
C VAL A 37 -11.46 -1.14 10.68
N ALA A 38 -12.11 -1.18 11.84
CA ALA A 38 -12.38 0.02 12.63
C ALA A 38 -11.07 0.60 13.19
N LEU A 39 -10.79 1.86 12.85
CA LEU A 39 -9.72 2.62 13.49
C LEU A 39 -10.15 3.06 14.90
N SER A 40 -9.23 2.96 15.86
CA SER A 40 -9.43 3.54 17.18
C SER A 40 -9.46 5.07 17.10
N ASP A 41 -10.06 5.72 18.10
CA ASP A 41 -10.11 7.19 18.12
C ASP A 41 -8.72 7.82 18.20
N ASP A 42 -7.76 7.15 18.85
CA ASP A 42 -6.36 7.57 18.86
C ASP A 42 -5.72 7.54 17.47
N GLN A 43 -5.99 6.50 16.68
CA GLN A 43 -5.50 6.37 15.32
C GLN A 43 -6.12 7.45 14.42
N LYS A 44 -7.43 7.70 14.53
CA LYS A 44 -8.11 8.77 13.79
C LYS A 44 -7.52 10.14 14.12
N ARG A 45 -7.35 10.45 15.41
CA ARG A 45 -6.69 11.71 15.83
C ARG A 45 -5.27 11.83 15.31
N ALA A 46 -4.50 10.74 15.28
CA ALA A 46 -3.15 10.76 14.76
C ALA A 46 -3.10 11.04 13.25
N LEU A 47 -4.04 10.47 12.48
CA LEU A 47 -4.18 10.74 11.05
C LEU A 47 -4.57 12.19 10.80
N GLU A 48 -5.56 12.72 11.54
CA GLU A 48 -6.00 14.12 11.41
C GLU A 48 -4.83 15.09 11.66
N ARG A 49 -4.09 14.92 12.77
CA ARG A 49 -2.93 15.75 13.08
C ARG A 49 -1.86 15.72 11.98
N ARG A 50 -1.61 14.54 11.39
CA ARG A 50 -0.63 14.40 10.30
C ARG A 50 -1.12 15.07 9.03
N TYR A 51 -2.42 14.99 8.76
CA TYR A 51 -3.03 15.63 7.62
C TYR A 51 -2.99 17.17 7.73
N GLU A 52 -3.39 17.73 8.88
CA GLU A 52 -3.29 19.16 9.15
C GLU A 52 -1.84 19.66 9.03
N ARG A 53 -0.87 18.91 9.59
CA ARG A 53 0.56 19.26 9.48
C ARG A 53 1.01 19.28 8.03
N HIS A 54 0.61 18.29 7.23
CA HIS A 54 0.96 18.25 5.81
C HIS A 54 0.35 19.42 5.02
N LEU A 55 -0.87 19.85 5.35
CA LEU A 55 -1.49 21.02 4.72
C LEU A 55 -0.76 22.32 5.05
N GLN A 56 -0.22 22.44 6.27
CA GLN A 56 0.56 23.61 6.70
C GLN A 56 2.00 23.59 6.18
N HIS A 57 2.56 22.39 6.03
CA HIS A 57 3.95 22.15 5.65
C HIS A 57 4.04 21.13 4.49
N PRO A 58 3.54 21.47 3.29
CA PRO A 58 3.61 20.56 2.14
C PRO A 58 5.05 20.22 1.75
N GLU A 59 6.01 21.10 2.06
CA GLU A 59 7.45 20.91 1.84
C GLU A 59 8.08 19.77 2.67
N GLU A 60 7.42 19.32 3.75
CA GLU A 60 7.88 18.15 4.51
C GLU A 60 7.66 16.83 3.75
N ALA A 61 6.82 16.84 2.73
CA ALA A 61 6.57 15.68 1.89
C ALA A 61 7.48 15.69 0.66
N ILE A 62 8.00 14.52 0.30
CA ILE A 62 8.73 14.31 -0.95
C ILE A 62 7.72 13.87 -2.01
N PRO A 63 7.64 14.54 -3.18
CA PRO A 63 6.80 14.10 -4.28
C PRO A 63 7.12 12.66 -4.68
N TRP A 64 6.08 11.87 -4.98
CA TRP A 64 6.25 10.47 -5.36
C TRP A 64 7.19 10.28 -6.55
N GLU A 65 7.12 11.19 -7.53
CA GLU A 65 7.97 11.16 -8.71
C GLU A 65 9.46 11.23 -8.33
N GLU A 66 9.83 12.09 -7.37
CA GLU A 66 11.21 12.21 -6.89
C GLU A 66 11.68 10.94 -6.17
N VAL A 67 10.82 10.37 -5.31
CA VAL A 67 11.13 9.10 -4.62
C VAL A 67 11.33 7.97 -5.64
N ARG A 68 10.41 7.85 -6.61
CA ARG A 68 10.45 6.83 -7.65
C ARG A 68 11.71 6.95 -8.50
N ASP A 69 12.08 8.16 -8.88
CA ASP A 69 13.25 8.41 -9.72
C ASP A 69 14.56 8.13 -8.95
N SER A 70 14.62 8.48 -7.66
CA SER A 70 15.70 8.10 -6.75
C SER A 70 15.86 6.59 -6.59
N ILE A 71 14.77 5.83 -6.48
CA ILE A 71 14.83 4.36 -6.44
C ILE A 71 15.35 3.80 -7.77
N ARG A 72 14.91 4.37 -8.90
CA ARG A 72 15.34 3.93 -10.23
C ARG A 72 16.81 4.23 -10.49
N SER A 73 17.34 5.37 -10.05
CA SER A 73 18.76 5.69 -10.22
C SER A 73 19.65 4.73 -9.43
N ARG A 74 19.31 4.45 -8.16
CA ARG A 74 20.03 3.47 -7.32
C ARG A 74 20.15 2.09 -7.99
N ARG A 75 19.09 1.64 -8.68
CA ARG A 75 19.09 0.36 -9.39
C ARG A 75 19.96 0.34 -10.65
N ARG A 76 20.25 1.51 -11.25
CA ARG A 76 21.14 1.63 -12.43
C ARG A 76 22.62 1.68 -12.06
N GLU A 77 22.92 2.08 -10.83
CA GLU A 77 24.27 2.21 -10.29
C GLU A 77 24.79 0.91 -9.62
N SER A 78 23.92 -0.09 -9.46
CA SER A 78 24.24 -1.44 -8.93
C SER A 78 24.36 -2.47 -10.04
#